data_AF-A0A2N2D1A4-F1
#
_entry.id   AF-A0A2N2D1A4-F1
#
_cell.length_a   1.000
_cell.length_b   1.000
_cell.length_c   1.000
_cell.angle_alpha   90.00
_cell.angle_beta   90.00
_cell.angle_gamma   90.00
#
_symmetry.space_group_name_H-M   'P 1'
#
loop_
_entity.id
_entity.type
_entity.pdbx_description
1 polymer ?
#
loop_
_entity_poly.entity_id
_entity_poly.type
_entity_poly.pdbx_seq_one_letter_code
_entity_poly.pdbx_strand_id
1 'polypeptide(L)'
;MKGRFRMKRSAIFLMLMGLIVALFSRPVLAAPSLTVQINGSLVNAPADMDIIEGQVMVPLRWAAEQLGANSVQWDSETRTVTIKTSQDFYNMEKLTSYANGLQSKANKQDEQIWPLPDKAKTLDLPYSVPNRAWVLELKQFKPERVGLTLPIDRDQIDIHITSDAGSYEHSMWVHSIVNHQDHYYLPMDWLEYLFKAKVNYDQTTNVLSIQTPDLDKIKSEIALIENTLIPASADEAVKLWGRGEQTRNGTLQYAALSPQLRQEADKSYQVRGTYWVTGGSSPWVGPITIISQNKLNPPYSTATEKMVVEKLLNNGQEGWYITQILQSSGYGIVENVGTDRKNPINEIDMDWQALAADYNPPGIGALLAAIKDSNITPDGSIDITYNIKREFNQMGEDYRFFFMPEVEWYDFESIGAAMSYMLFTWTGEFGTFPEKAPQYQAEARLRKIFAAPNNEYPQIEHQPYRKSVMYDGASYKPWPESYNSNTMIYDLIELKERHKGDYTYYTATANEYGFDVNSYYEAGGNEKFLLANSKALGLDYNAALEKLLENGDIIHAEKSRTYIIEFFIEDNNTIPMIVSVDKLD
;
A
#
# COMPACT_ATOMS: atom_id res chain seq x y z
N MET A 1 18.01 36.81 -95.61
CA MET A 1 16.80 36.34 -94.89
C MET A 1 17.19 35.97 -93.46
N LYS A 2 16.77 36.74 -92.45
CA LYS A 2 16.97 36.41 -91.03
C LYS A 2 15.76 35.59 -90.54
N GLY A 3 15.91 34.28 -90.39
CA GLY A 3 14.89 33.41 -89.82
C GLY A 3 14.82 33.59 -88.30
N ARG A 4 13.77 34.27 -87.81
CA ARG A 4 13.47 34.34 -86.38
C ARG A 4 12.93 32.98 -85.92
N PHE A 5 13.74 32.22 -85.17
CA PHE A 5 13.25 31.07 -84.40
C PHE A 5 12.27 31.58 -83.33
N ARG A 6 10.98 31.38 -83.57
CA ARG A 6 9.91 31.75 -82.63
C ARG A 6 9.68 30.54 -81.72
N MET A 7 10.38 30.48 -80.60
CA MET A 7 10.18 29.45 -79.58
C MET A 7 8.70 29.51 -79.13
N LYS A 8 7.96 28.39 -79.26
CA LYS A 8 6.54 28.34 -78.89
C LYS A 8 6.44 28.61 -77.39
N ARG A 9 5.49 29.47 -76.97
CA ARG A 9 5.28 29.86 -75.56
C ARG A 9 5.14 28.65 -74.61
N SER A 10 4.72 27.49 -75.12
CA SER A 10 4.65 26.21 -74.41
C SER A 10 6.01 25.61 -74.02
N ALA A 11 7.06 25.82 -74.81
CA ALA A 11 8.40 25.27 -74.52
C ALA A 11 9.10 26.04 -73.38
N ILE A 12 8.88 27.36 -73.30
CA ILE A 12 9.38 28.20 -72.20
C ILE A 12 8.66 27.84 -70.89
N PHE A 13 7.36 27.53 -70.96
CA PHE A 13 6.57 27.13 -69.80
C PHE A 13 7.02 25.78 -69.21
N LEU A 14 7.30 24.78 -70.06
CA LEU A 14 7.81 23.48 -69.61
C LEU A 14 9.22 23.57 -68.99
N MET A 15 10.07 24.45 -69.51
CA MET A 15 11.42 24.66 -68.98
C MET A 15 11.40 25.39 -67.62
N LEU A 16 10.51 26.39 -67.47
CA LEU A 16 10.26 27.06 -66.19
C LEU A 16 9.63 26.11 -65.16
N MET A 17 8.73 25.23 -65.58
CA MET A 17 8.11 24.24 -64.68
C MET A 17 9.13 23.19 -64.20
N GLY A 18 10.05 22.74 -65.07
CA GLY A 18 11.17 21.87 -64.67
C GLY A 18 12.16 22.55 -63.71
N LEU A 19 12.44 23.84 -63.90
CA LEU A 19 13.31 24.61 -63.01
C LEU A 19 12.65 24.84 -61.63
N ILE A 20 11.32 25.04 -61.60
CA ILE A 20 10.55 25.19 -60.37
C ILE A 20 10.50 23.86 -59.59
N VAL A 21 10.33 22.72 -60.25
CA VAL A 21 10.37 21.39 -59.60
C VAL A 21 11.77 21.10 -59.00
N ALA A 22 12.85 21.49 -59.69
CA ALA A 22 14.21 21.35 -59.18
C ALA A 22 14.53 22.30 -58.00
N LEU A 23 13.88 23.47 -57.92
CA LEU A 23 14.02 24.43 -56.82
C LEU A 23 13.19 24.05 -55.57
N PHE A 24 12.30 23.05 -55.66
CA PHE A 24 11.51 22.55 -54.54
C PHE A 24 11.92 21.15 -54.05
N SER A 25 12.88 20.49 -54.69
CA SER A 25 13.52 19.29 -54.16
C SER A 25 14.45 19.65 -53.00
N ARG A 26 13.89 19.76 -51.79
CA ARG A 26 14.69 19.73 -50.56
C ARG A 26 15.36 18.36 -50.46
N PRO A 27 16.67 18.26 -50.20
CA PRO A 27 17.27 16.97 -49.87
C PRO A 27 16.55 16.42 -48.64
N VAL A 28 15.89 15.27 -48.79
CA VAL A 28 15.42 14.47 -47.65
C VAL A 28 16.67 13.83 -47.07
N LEU A 29 17.31 14.52 -46.13
CA LEU A 29 18.29 13.89 -45.26
C LEU A 29 17.53 12.83 -44.46
N ALA A 30 17.93 11.57 -44.58
CA ALA A 30 17.42 10.52 -43.71
C ALA A 30 17.67 10.95 -42.26
N ALA A 31 16.65 10.81 -41.40
CA ALA A 31 16.84 11.05 -39.98
C ALA A 31 17.99 10.16 -39.48
N PRO A 32 18.88 10.68 -38.63
CA PRO A 32 19.95 9.86 -38.05
C PRO A 32 19.33 8.64 -37.37
N SER A 33 19.95 7.47 -37.51
CA SER A 33 19.52 6.25 -36.82
C SER A 33 19.66 6.39 -35.31
N LEU A 34 18.74 5.82 -34.53
CA LEU A 34 18.81 5.85 -33.08
C LEU A 34 20.14 5.25 -32.61
N THR A 35 20.84 6.01 -31.79
CA THR A 35 22.10 5.62 -31.19
C THR A 35 21.91 5.47 -29.69
N VAL A 36 22.37 4.36 -29.12
CA VAL A 36 22.25 4.11 -27.67
C VAL A 36 23.64 4.11 -27.04
N GLN A 37 23.78 4.83 -25.93
CA GLN A 37 24.99 4.89 -25.12
C GLN A 37 24.69 4.45 -23.70
N ILE A 38 25.53 3.57 -23.16
CA ILE A 38 25.49 3.15 -21.75
C ILE A 38 26.80 3.58 -21.10
N ASN A 39 26.70 4.38 -20.04
CA ASN A 39 27.87 4.93 -19.33
C ASN A 39 28.87 5.63 -20.29
N GLY A 40 28.34 6.34 -21.29
CA GLY A 40 29.11 7.04 -22.33
C GLY A 40 29.73 6.13 -23.41
N SER A 41 29.57 4.81 -23.30
CA SER A 41 30.02 3.86 -24.32
C SER A 41 28.91 3.54 -25.30
N LEU A 42 29.22 3.54 -26.60
CA LEU A 42 28.28 3.15 -27.64
C LEU A 42 27.93 1.66 -27.51
N VAL A 43 26.64 1.35 -27.53
CA VAL A 43 26.14 -0.04 -27.55
C VAL A 43 25.32 -0.28 -28.80
N ASN A 44 25.22 -1.54 -29.23
CA ASN A 44 24.32 -1.90 -30.32
C ASN A 44 22.88 -1.65 -29.86
N ALA A 45 22.17 -0.75 -30.54
CA ALA A 45 20.77 -0.50 -30.29
C ALA A 45 19.97 -1.80 -30.54
N PRO A 46 19.16 -2.27 -29.58
CA PRO A 46 18.17 -3.30 -29.83
C PRO A 46 17.28 -2.99 -31.04
N ALA A 47 16.76 -4.04 -31.68
CA ALA A 47 15.75 -3.87 -32.72
C ALA A 47 14.47 -3.22 -32.15
N ASP A 48 13.65 -2.67 -33.04
CA ASP A 48 12.28 -2.21 -32.73
C ASP A 48 12.15 -1.19 -31.59
N MET A 49 13.19 -0.39 -31.35
CA MET A 49 13.14 0.77 -30.44
C MET A 49 12.44 1.95 -31.12
N ASP A 50 11.12 1.97 -31.03
CA ASP A 50 10.29 3.04 -31.57
C ASP A 50 10.36 4.32 -30.72
N ILE A 51 10.14 5.48 -31.34
CA ILE A 51 9.97 6.74 -30.62
C ILE A 51 8.49 7.10 -30.63
N ILE A 52 7.87 7.10 -29.45
CA ILE A 52 6.44 7.33 -29.27
C ILE A 52 6.26 8.51 -28.32
N GLU A 53 5.55 9.55 -28.77
CA GLU A 53 5.29 10.77 -27.98
C GLU A 53 6.57 11.40 -27.37
N GLY A 54 7.70 11.26 -28.07
CA GLY A 54 9.00 11.78 -27.63
C GLY A 54 9.75 10.89 -26.64
N GLN A 55 9.21 9.72 -26.29
CA GLN A 55 9.86 8.70 -25.48
C GLN A 55 10.44 7.60 -26.39
N VAL A 56 11.67 7.19 -26.13
CA VAL A 56 12.22 5.99 -26.75
C VAL A 56 11.62 4.78 -26.04
N MET A 57 11.06 3.84 -26.79
CA MET A 57 10.53 2.58 -26.27
C MET A 57 11.70 1.60 -26.13
N VAL A 58 12.03 1.23 -24.90
CA VAL A 58 13.21 0.43 -24.56
C VAL A 58 12.78 -1.00 -24.18
N PRO A 59 13.43 -2.05 -24.73
CA PRO A 59 13.09 -3.43 -24.37
C PRO A 59 13.45 -3.70 -22.90
N LEU A 60 12.45 -4.14 -22.12
CA LEU A 60 12.54 -4.28 -20.66
C LEU A 60 13.65 -5.25 -20.24
N ARG A 61 13.68 -6.46 -20.82
CA ARG A 61 14.68 -7.49 -20.48
C ARG A 61 16.10 -6.97 -20.72
N TRP A 62 16.34 -6.40 -21.90
CA TRP A 62 17.63 -5.84 -22.26
C TRP A 62 18.05 -4.74 -21.28
N ALA A 63 17.15 -3.80 -20.98
CA ALA A 63 17.46 -2.72 -20.06
C ALA A 63 17.76 -3.23 -18.64
N ALA A 64 16.96 -4.18 -18.15
CA ALA A 64 17.17 -4.81 -16.84
C ALA A 64 18.56 -5.47 -16.76
N GLU A 65 18.97 -6.23 -17.78
CA GLU A 65 20.30 -6.86 -17.85
C GLU A 65 21.42 -5.81 -17.85
N GLN A 66 21.29 -4.76 -18.66
CA GLN A 66 22.26 -3.65 -18.68
C GLN A 66 22.36 -2.90 -17.34
N LEU A 67 21.29 -2.93 -16.55
CA LEU A 67 21.16 -2.24 -15.26
C LEU A 67 21.46 -3.16 -14.07
N GLY A 68 21.96 -4.37 -14.31
CA GLY A 68 22.44 -5.27 -13.27
C GLY A 68 21.38 -6.23 -12.72
N ALA A 69 20.36 -6.57 -13.51
CA ALA A 69 19.51 -7.71 -13.21
C ALA A 69 20.28 -9.02 -13.38
N ASN A 70 20.16 -9.89 -12.38
CA ASN A 70 20.69 -11.25 -12.41
C ASN A 70 19.77 -12.20 -13.17
N SER A 71 18.45 -11.95 -13.12
CA SER A 71 17.46 -12.74 -13.85
C SER A 71 16.22 -11.92 -14.17
N VAL A 72 15.59 -12.24 -15.29
CA VAL A 72 14.30 -11.68 -15.72
C VAL A 72 13.41 -12.83 -16.14
N GLN A 73 12.32 -13.06 -15.42
CA GLN A 73 11.36 -14.14 -15.63
C GLN A 73 10.00 -13.56 -16.03
N TRP A 74 9.30 -14.26 -16.91
CA TRP A 74 7.95 -13.90 -17.35
C TRP A 74 6.99 -14.99 -16.89
N ASP A 75 5.90 -14.57 -16.25
CA ASP A 75 4.74 -15.39 -15.97
C ASP A 75 3.58 -14.92 -16.87
N SER A 76 3.16 -15.80 -17.79
CA SER A 76 2.09 -15.51 -18.73
C SER A 76 0.70 -15.53 -18.13
N GLU A 77 0.50 -16.28 -17.04
CA GLU A 77 -0.81 -16.41 -16.39
C GLU A 77 -1.17 -15.14 -15.64
N THR A 78 -0.19 -14.62 -14.87
CA THR A 78 -0.34 -13.39 -14.08
C THR A 78 0.04 -12.12 -14.83
N ARG A 79 0.62 -12.25 -16.04
CA ARG A 79 1.23 -11.17 -16.83
C ARG A 79 2.29 -10.41 -16.04
N THR A 80 3.12 -11.13 -15.29
CA THR A 80 4.13 -10.55 -14.39
C THR A 80 5.55 -10.78 -14.91
N VAL A 81 6.36 -9.72 -14.94
CA VAL A 81 7.80 -9.78 -15.15
C VAL A 81 8.51 -9.68 -13.81
N THR A 82 9.17 -10.76 -13.39
CA THR A 82 9.97 -10.80 -12.16
C THR A 82 11.45 -10.56 -12.47
N ILE A 83 12.03 -9.53 -11.88
CA ILE A 83 13.42 -9.11 -12.04
C ILE A 83 14.13 -9.30 -10.71
N LYS A 84 15.19 -10.12 -10.69
CA LYS A 84 16.07 -10.26 -9.51
C LYS A 84 17.37 -9.51 -9.74
N THR A 85 17.86 -8.81 -8.72
CA THR A 85 19.07 -7.99 -8.84
C THR A 85 19.85 -7.90 -7.52
N SER A 86 21.16 -7.71 -7.63
CA SER A 86 22.07 -7.46 -6.51
C SER A 86 22.29 -5.96 -6.22
N GLN A 87 21.61 -5.07 -6.95
CA GLN A 87 21.77 -3.62 -6.82
C GLN A 87 21.37 -3.12 -5.41
N ASP A 88 22.12 -2.13 -4.91
CA ASP A 88 21.94 -1.53 -3.58
C ASP A 88 20.83 -0.47 -3.60
N PHE A 89 19.59 -0.92 -3.81
CA PHE A 89 18.42 -0.05 -3.85
C PHE A 89 18.23 0.74 -2.56
N TYR A 90 18.66 0.22 -1.41
CA TYR A 90 18.59 0.94 -0.14
C TYR A 90 19.30 2.30 -0.25
N ASN A 91 20.54 2.34 -0.74
CA ASN A 91 21.27 3.60 -0.89
C ASN A 91 20.74 4.44 -2.06
N MET A 92 20.27 3.82 -3.15
CA MET A 92 19.68 4.57 -4.27
C MET A 92 18.38 5.31 -3.86
N GLU A 93 17.49 4.63 -3.15
CA GLU A 93 16.24 5.21 -2.63
C GLU A 93 16.54 6.26 -1.55
N LYS A 94 17.54 6.01 -0.70
CA LYS A 94 17.99 6.98 0.32
C LYS A 94 18.46 8.29 -0.31
N LEU A 95 19.31 8.24 -1.33
CA LEU A 95 19.75 9.45 -2.04
C LEU A 95 18.57 10.16 -2.73
N THR A 96 17.67 9.41 -3.36
CA THR A 96 16.48 9.96 -4.01
C THR A 96 15.59 10.68 -3.00
N SER A 97 15.36 10.07 -1.84
CA SER A 97 14.60 10.68 -0.74
C SER A 97 15.29 11.95 -0.22
N TYR A 98 16.61 11.96 -0.01
CA TYR A 98 17.32 13.17 0.38
C TYR A 98 17.18 14.30 -0.64
N ALA A 99 17.40 13.99 -1.92
CA ALA A 99 17.27 14.97 -3.01
C ALA A 99 15.86 15.59 -3.01
N ASN A 100 14.82 14.78 -2.85
CA ASN A 100 13.43 15.25 -2.77
C ASN A 100 13.16 16.12 -1.54
N GLY A 101 13.70 15.78 -0.37
CA GLY A 101 13.51 16.53 0.87
C GLY A 101 14.25 17.87 0.90
N LEU A 102 15.35 17.96 0.15
CA LEU A 102 16.21 19.14 0.05
C LEU A 102 15.74 20.15 -1.00
N GLN A 103 14.88 19.74 -1.94
CA GLN A 103 14.29 20.65 -2.93
C GLN A 103 13.26 21.58 -2.27
N SER A 104 13.43 22.88 -2.46
CA SER A 104 12.41 23.88 -2.11
C SER A 104 11.35 23.91 -3.22
N LYS A 105 10.22 23.22 -3.02
CA LYS A 105 9.08 23.32 -3.94
C LYS A 105 8.30 24.59 -3.65
N ALA A 106 8.75 25.73 -4.19
CA ALA A 106 8.14 27.06 -4.02
C ALA A 106 6.61 27.05 -4.23
N ASN A 107 5.86 26.68 -3.19
CA ASN A 107 4.41 26.52 -3.18
C ASN A 107 3.88 27.28 -1.97
N LYS A 108 2.64 27.77 -2.05
CA LYS A 108 1.98 28.51 -0.94
C LYS A 108 1.85 27.71 0.37
N GLN A 109 2.09 26.40 0.35
CA GLN A 109 2.14 25.54 1.54
C GLN A 109 3.49 25.63 2.29
N ASP A 110 4.55 26.16 1.67
CA ASP A 110 5.88 26.28 2.29
C ASP A 110 5.92 27.24 3.48
N GLU A 111 4.98 28.20 3.57
CA GLU A 111 4.91 29.15 4.69
C GLU A 111 4.59 28.48 6.04
N GLN A 112 4.05 27.25 6.01
CA GLN A 112 3.64 26.48 7.19
C GLN A 112 4.61 25.34 7.54
N ILE A 113 5.60 25.09 6.68
CA ILE A 113 6.59 24.02 6.85
C ILE A 113 7.84 24.60 7.50
N TRP A 114 8.42 23.89 8.47
CA TRP A 114 9.69 24.31 9.06
C TRP A 114 10.82 24.35 8.03
N PRO A 115 11.67 25.38 8.04
CA PRO A 115 12.68 25.57 7.00
C PRO A 115 13.80 24.53 7.10
N LEU A 116 14.44 24.25 5.97
CA LEU A 116 15.72 23.54 5.97
C LEU A 116 16.80 24.37 6.68
N PRO A 117 17.80 23.73 7.30
CA PRO A 117 19.01 24.41 7.76
C PRO A 117 19.68 25.21 6.64
N ASP A 118 20.23 26.39 6.93
CA ASP A 118 20.83 27.26 5.91
C ASP A 118 21.96 26.58 5.13
N LYS A 119 22.76 25.76 5.82
CA LYS A 119 23.81 24.91 5.23
C LYS A 119 23.31 23.91 4.19
N ALA A 120 22.03 23.54 4.22
CA ALA A 120 21.44 22.64 3.22
C ALA A 120 21.18 23.35 1.88
N LYS A 121 21.00 24.69 1.89
CA LYS A 121 20.65 25.48 0.70
C LYS A 121 21.80 25.57 -0.32
N THR A 122 23.02 25.25 0.09
CA THR A 122 24.23 25.31 -0.76
C THR A 122 24.68 23.93 -1.23
N LEU A 123 23.93 22.86 -0.94
CA LEU A 123 24.25 21.52 -1.39
C LEU A 123 24.02 21.38 -2.90
N ASP A 124 25.06 21.00 -3.62
CA ASP A 124 24.98 20.58 -5.02
C ASP A 124 24.96 19.05 -5.08
N LEU A 125 23.96 18.49 -5.76
CA LEU A 125 23.63 17.06 -5.76
C LEU A 125 23.66 16.48 -7.19
N PRO A 126 24.84 16.46 -7.85
CA PRO A 126 24.95 16.10 -9.26
C PRO A 126 24.64 14.64 -9.54
N TYR A 127 24.69 13.75 -8.53
CA TYR A 127 24.41 12.33 -8.69
C TYR A 127 22.94 11.96 -8.45
N SER A 128 22.15 12.82 -7.80
CA SER A 128 20.72 12.61 -7.64
C SER A 128 19.97 12.41 -8.97
N VAL A 129 18.89 11.62 -8.94
CA VAL A 129 18.01 11.41 -10.10
C VAL A 129 17.38 12.76 -10.49
N PRO A 130 17.28 13.11 -11.79
CA PRO A 130 16.78 14.41 -12.21
C PRO A 130 15.39 14.71 -11.64
N ASN A 131 15.22 15.92 -11.10
CA ASN A 131 13.92 16.42 -10.65
C ASN A 131 13.08 16.94 -11.82
N ARG A 132 12.76 16.05 -12.76
CA ARG A 132 11.82 16.33 -13.85
C ARG A 132 10.62 15.39 -13.73
N ALA A 133 9.49 15.80 -14.27
CA ALA A 133 8.35 14.90 -14.37
C ALA A 133 8.67 13.77 -15.36
N TRP A 134 8.60 12.53 -14.90
CA TRP A 134 8.70 11.36 -15.77
C TRP A 134 7.46 11.22 -16.64
N VAL A 135 7.66 10.79 -17.89
CA VAL A 135 6.58 10.40 -18.80
C VAL A 135 6.47 8.88 -18.80
N LEU A 136 5.86 8.33 -17.75
CA LEU A 136 5.66 6.89 -17.60
C LEU A 136 4.46 6.36 -18.41
N GLU A 137 3.48 7.23 -18.67
CA GLU A 137 2.24 6.87 -19.37
C GLU A 137 1.96 7.79 -20.56
N LEU A 138 2.00 7.22 -21.78
CA LEU A 138 1.80 7.94 -23.04
C LEU A 138 0.31 8.04 -23.36
N LYS A 139 -0.09 9.13 -24.02
CA LYS A 139 -1.51 9.46 -24.26
C LYS A 139 -2.18 8.43 -25.15
N GLN A 140 -1.49 7.88 -26.13
CA GLN A 140 -2.06 6.90 -27.06
C GLN A 140 -2.46 5.57 -26.39
N PHE A 141 -1.86 5.23 -25.24
CA PHE A 141 -2.24 4.05 -24.45
C PHE A 141 -3.31 4.37 -23.40
N LYS A 142 -3.68 5.64 -23.24
CA LYS A 142 -4.77 6.02 -22.32
C LYS A 142 -6.10 5.73 -23.00
N PRO A 143 -6.94 4.84 -22.46
CA PRO A 143 -8.24 4.60 -23.04
C PRO A 143 -9.12 5.85 -22.96
N GLU A 144 -10.02 6.00 -23.94
CA GLU A 144 -11.12 6.95 -23.82
C GLU A 144 -11.98 6.56 -22.61
N ARG A 145 -12.25 7.51 -21.72
CA ARG A 145 -13.07 7.27 -20.54
C ARG A 145 -14.53 7.11 -20.97
N VAL A 146 -15.15 5.98 -20.64
CA VAL A 146 -16.60 5.77 -20.75
C VAL A 146 -17.19 5.91 -19.36
N GLY A 147 -17.64 7.11 -18.99
CA GLY A 147 -18.09 7.39 -17.63
C GLY A 147 -16.95 7.41 -16.61
N LEU A 148 -17.17 6.82 -15.43
CA LEU A 148 -16.18 6.74 -14.33
C LEU A 148 -15.34 5.44 -14.35
N THR A 149 -15.69 4.47 -15.19
CA THR A 149 -14.95 3.20 -15.29
C THR A 149 -13.84 3.32 -16.32
N LEU A 150 -12.65 2.82 -15.94
CA LEU A 150 -11.61 2.51 -16.91
C LEU A 150 -12.02 1.20 -17.61
N PRO A 151 -11.90 1.07 -18.94
CA PRO A 151 -12.19 -0.20 -19.60
C PRO A 151 -11.31 -1.31 -19.02
N ILE A 152 -11.93 -2.49 -18.84
CA ILE A 152 -11.36 -3.68 -18.19
C ILE A 152 -10.16 -4.22 -18.99
N ASP A 153 -10.19 -4.09 -20.32
CA ASP A 153 -9.14 -4.58 -21.20
C ASP A 153 -8.05 -3.51 -21.39
N ARG A 154 -7.10 -3.44 -20.45
CA ARG A 154 -5.82 -2.77 -20.68
C ARG A 154 -4.76 -3.81 -20.92
N ASP A 155 -4.02 -3.66 -22.02
CA ASP A 155 -2.75 -4.37 -22.14
C ASP A 155 -1.77 -3.80 -21.13
N GLN A 156 -1.63 -4.50 -20.01
CA GLN A 156 -0.74 -4.16 -18.92
C GLN A 156 0.13 -5.36 -18.56
N ILE A 157 1.27 -5.08 -17.94
CA ILE A 157 2.07 -6.09 -17.24
C ILE A 157 2.35 -5.58 -15.83
N ASP A 158 2.49 -6.49 -14.88
CA ASP A 158 3.11 -6.18 -13.60
C ASP A 158 4.63 -6.34 -13.73
N ILE A 159 5.40 -5.38 -13.24
CA ILE A 159 6.85 -5.50 -13.13
C ILE A 159 7.19 -5.58 -11.66
N HIS A 160 7.75 -6.72 -11.28
CA HIS A 160 8.16 -7.03 -9.92
C HIS A 160 9.69 -7.09 -9.83
N ILE A 161 10.30 -6.19 -9.06
CA ILE A 161 11.76 -6.13 -8.84
C ILE A 161 12.05 -6.54 -7.40
N THR A 162 12.90 -7.55 -7.22
CA THR A 162 13.32 -8.01 -5.89
C THR A 162 14.85 -8.07 -5.79
N SER A 163 15.39 -7.68 -4.63
CA SER A 163 16.83 -7.88 -4.37
C SER A 163 17.13 -9.34 -4.05
N ASP A 164 18.36 -9.80 -4.33
CA ASP A 164 18.75 -11.20 -4.03
C ASP A 164 18.58 -11.57 -2.54
N ALA A 165 18.72 -10.59 -1.65
CA ALA A 165 18.56 -10.75 -0.21
C ALA A 165 17.10 -10.64 0.26
N GLY A 166 16.14 -10.37 -0.64
CA GLY A 166 14.72 -10.15 -0.32
C GLY A 166 14.44 -8.87 0.48
N SER A 167 15.43 -7.99 0.62
CA SER A 167 15.33 -6.77 1.44
C SER A 167 14.76 -5.55 0.72
N TYR A 168 14.54 -5.68 -0.59
CA TYR A 168 13.90 -4.69 -1.46
C TYR A 168 12.93 -5.43 -2.39
N GLU A 169 11.70 -4.95 -2.49
CA GLU A 169 10.65 -5.59 -3.29
C GLU A 169 9.65 -4.57 -3.83
N HIS A 170 9.75 -4.24 -5.11
CA HIS A 170 8.95 -3.21 -5.75
C HIS A 170 8.12 -3.78 -6.91
N SER A 171 6.80 -3.66 -6.83
CA SER A 171 5.87 -4.00 -7.91
C SER A 171 5.21 -2.76 -8.50
N MET A 172 5.04 -2.75 -9.82
CA MET A 172 4.31 -1.69 -10.51
C MET A 172 3.61 -2.21 -11.77
N TRP A 173 2.35 -1.80 -11.92
CA TRP A 173 1.60 -1.96 -13.16
C TRP A 173 2.07 -0.97 -14.21
N VAL A 174 2.37 -1.45 -15.41
CA VAL A 174 2.72 -0.61 -16.56
C VAL A 174 1.66 -0.75 -17.63
N HIS A 175 1.18 0.36 -18.19
CA HIS A 175 0.13 0.34 -19.21
C HIS A 175 0.60 0.81 -20.59
N SER A 176 1.64 1.66 -20.66
CA SER A 176 2.23 2.11 -21.92
C SER A 176 3.28 1.15 -22.43
N ILE A 177 2.83 0.04 -23.03
CA ILE A 177 3.71 -1.07 -23.44
C ILE A 177 3.50 -1.39 -24.92
N VAL A 178 4.59 -1.65 -25.63
CA VAL A 178 4.56 -2.27 -26.97
C VAL A 178 5.12 -3.69 -26.87
N ASN A 179 4.42 -4.66 -27.45
CA ASN A 179 4.91 -6.02 -27.58
C ASN A 179 5.33 -6.27 -29.04
N HIS A 180 6.64 -6.46 -29.26
CA HIS A 180 7.19 -6.90 -30.53
C HIS A 180 7.72 -8.32 -30.39
N GLN A 181 7.01 -9.31 -30.97
CA GLN A 181 7.42 -10.73 -30.96
C GLN A 181 7.79 -11.25 -29.55
N ASP A 182 6.90 -11.07 -28.58
CA ASP A 182 7.06 -11.47 -27.17
C ASP A 182 8.15 -10.70 -26.40
N HIS A 183 8.58 -9.55 -26.93
CA HIS A 183 9.46 -8.61 -26.23
C HIS A 183 8.67 -7.35 -25.87
N TYR A 184 8.60 -7.05 -24.58
CA TYR A 184 7.93 -5.85 -24.08
C TYR A 184 8.87 -4.65 -24.04
N TYR A 185 8.40 -3.53 -24.58
CA TYR A 185 9.09 -2.25 -24.66
C TYR A 185 8.34 -1.18 -23.86
N LEU A 186 9.07 -0.39 -23.08
CA LEU A 186 8.55 0.61 -22.17
C LEU A 186 9.14 2.00 -22.47
N PRO A 187 8.44 3.10 -22.18
CA PRO A 187 9.02 4.44 -22.25
C PRO A 187 10.32 4.54 -21.44
N MET A 188 11.36 5.16 -22.01
CA MET A 188 12.70 5.24 -21.42
C MET A 188 12.74 5.80 -19.98
N ASP A 189 11.78 6.66 -19.60
CA ASP A 189 11.68 7.20 -18.24
C ASP A 189 11.38 6.13 -17.17
N TRP A 190 10.82 4.98 -17.57
CA TRP A 190 10.68 3.82 -16.67
C TRP A 190 12.02 3.31 -16.15
N LEU A 191 13.12 3.53 -16.88
CA LEU A 191 14.44 3.11 -16.40
C LEU A 191 14.92 3.95 -15.22
N GLU A 192 14.56 5.23 -15.17
CA GLU A 192 14.83 6.07 -14.01
C GLU A 192 13.97 5.63 -12.82
N TYR A 193 12.72 5.28 -13.06
CA TYR A 193 11.79 4.83 -12.01
C TYR A 193 12.22 3.49 -11.38
N LEU A 194 12.39 2.47 -12.23
CA LEU A 194 12.59 1.07 -11.86
C LEU A 194 14.02 0.77 -11.41
N PHE A 195 15.02 1.36 -12.08
CA PHE A 195 16.42 1.01 -11.88
C PHE A 195 17.28 2.16 -11.38
N LYS A 196 16.67 3.33 -11.14
CA LYS A 196 17.37 4.55 -10.71
C LYS A 196 18.49 4.98 -11.66
N ALA A 197 18.39 4.58 -12.93
CA ALA A 197 19.28 5.03 -13.99
C ALA A 197 19.08 6.52 -14.25
N LYS A 198 20.05 7.19 -14.88
CA LYS A 198 19.81 8.50 -15.49
C LYS A 198 19.61 8.32 -16.97
N VAL A 199 18.53 8.89 -17.50
CA VAL A 199 18.18 8.77 -18.91
C VAL A 199 18.09 10.15 -19.53
N ASN A 200 18.76 10.32 -20.66
CA ASN A 200 18.64 11.50 -21.48
C ASN A 200 18.50 11.10 -22.94
N TYR A 201 17.52 11.65 -23.63
CA TYR A 201 17.34 11.45 -25.06
C TYR A 201 17.42 12.79 -25.79
N ASP A 202 18.44 12.92 -26.62
CA ASP A 202 18.60 14.07 -27.51
C ASP A 202 17.94 13.78 -28.85
N GLN A 203 16.77 14.39 -29.07
CA GLN A 203 16.00 14.26 -30.30
C GLN A 203 16.72 14.82 -31.54
N THR A 204 17.64 15.77 -31.37
CA THR A 204 18.34 16.41 -32.48
C THR A 204 19.46 15.53 -33.04
N THR A 205 20.16 14.84 -32.16
CA THR A 205 21.23 13.89 -32.52
C THR A 205 20.74 12.45 -32.60
N ASN A 206 19.50 12.19 -32.16
CA ASN A 206 18.88 10.87 -32.01
C ASN A 206 19.73 9.92 -31.14
N VAL A 207 20.20 10.42 -30.00
CA VAL A 207 21.05 9.69 -29.04
C VAL A 207 20.30 9.49 -27.73
N LEU A 208 20.08 8.23 -27.36
CA LEU A 208 19.64 7.81 -26.03
C LEU A 208 20.86 7.49 -25.16
N SER A 209 21.06 8.28 -24.11
CA SER A 209 22.11 8.09 -23.11
C SER A 209 21.51 7.54 -21.82
N ILE A 210 21.99 6.37 -21.41
CA ILE A 210 21.64 5.71 -20.15
C ILE A 210 22.89 5.66 -19.27
N GLN A 211 22.78 6.15 -18.05
CA GLN A 211 23.84 6.05 -17.06
C GLN A 211 23.37 5.18 -15.91
N THR A 212 24.12 4.11 -15.62
CA THR A 212 23.82 3.20 -14.51
C THR A 212 24.11 3.89 -13.17
N PRO A 213 23.44 3.49 -12.08
CA PRO A 213 23.83 3.93 -10.74
C PRO A 213 25.30 3.63 -10.42
N ASP A 214 25.98 4.56 -9.75
CA ASP A 214 27.38 4.47 -9.33
C ASP A 214 27.37 4.50 -7.80
N LEU A 215 27.49 3.34 -7.19
CA LEU A 215 27.28 3.16 -5.77
C LEU A 215 28.28 3.94 -4.92
N ASP A 216 29.52 4.10 -5.38
CA ASP A 216 30.55 4.84 -4.65
C ASP A 216 30.22 6.33 -4.64
N LYS A 217 29.75 6.88 -5.77
CA LYS A 217 29.27 8.26 -5.84
C LYS A 217 28.01 8.48 -4.99
N ILE A 218 27.06 7.55 -5.05
CA ILE A 218 25.83 7.61 -4.25
C ILE A 218 26.18 7.66 -2.76
N LYS A 219 27.01 6.73 -2.28
CA LYS A 219 27.42 6.68 -0.87
C LYS A 219 28.19 7.92 -0.45
N SER A 220 29.05 8.45 -1.32
CA SER A 220 29.78 9.70 -1.07
C SER A 220 28.84 10.90 -0.95
N GLU A 221 27.83 10.99 -1.80
CA GLU A 221 26.85 12.09 -1.78
C GLU A 221 25.91 11.99 -0.56
N ILE A 222 25.47 10.78 -0.19
CA ILE A 222 24.74 10.54 1.07
C ILE A 222 25.56 11.00 2.27
N ALA A 223 26.85 10.62 2.33
CA ALA A 223 27.73 11.02 3.42
C ALA A 223 27.91 12.55 3.48
N LEU A 224 28.04 13.21 2.33
CA LEU A 224 28.09 14.68 2.25
C LEU A 224 26.81 15.31 2.81
N ILE A 225 25.64 14.80 2.41
CA ILE A 225 24.33 15.29 2.88
C ILE A 225 24.20 15.09 4.38
N GLU A 226 24.43 13.87 4.87
CA GLU A 226 24.27 13.54 6.28
C GLU A 226 25.22 14.36 7.18
N ASN A 227 26.47 14.55 6.76
CA ASN A 227 27.42 15.41 7.48
C ASN A 227 27.00 16.88 7.45
N THR A 228 26.49 17.35 6.31
CA THR A 228 25.99 18.72 6.18
C THR A 228 24.77 18.93 7.05
N LEU A 229 23.90 17.93 7.20
CA LEU A 229 22.66 18.05 7.95
C LEU A 229 22.80 17.87 9.47
N ILE A 230 23.97 17.51 10.00
CA ILE A 230 24.22 17.37 11.46
C ILE A 230 23.73 18.59 12.25
N PRO A 231 22.64 18.51 13.03
CA PRO A 231 22.03 19.70 13.63
C PRO A 231 22.98 20.47 14.57
N ALA A 232 23.02 21.80 14.47
CA ALA A 232 23.88 22.65 15.30
C ALA A 232 23.28 22.96 16.68
N SER A 233 21.99 22.68 16.88
CA SER A 233 21.27 22.86 18.14
C SER A 233 20.16 21.83 18.31
N ALA A 234 19.65 21.69 19.55
CA ALA A 234 18.50 20.83 19.81
C ALA A 234 17.25 21.25 19.02
N ASP A 235 17.00 22.57 18.92
CA ASP A 235 15.92 23.13 18.12
C ASP A 235 16.03 22.76 16.65
N GLU A 236 17.23 22.79 16.09
CA GLU A 236 17.47 22.42 14.69
C GLU A 236 17.23 20.93 14.46
N ALA A 237 17.58 20.06 15.42
CA ALA A 237 17.32 18.63 15.32
C ALA A 237 15.81 18.34 15.30
N VAL A 238 15.05 18.96 16.22
CA VAL A 238 13.59 18.85 16.26
C VAL A 238 12.97 19.42 14.98
N LYS A 239 13.49 20.55 14.48
CA LYS A 239 12.99 21.18 13.25
C LYS A 239 13.22 20.33 12.01
N LEU A 240 14.39 19.71 11.92
CA LEU A 240 14.73 18.82 10.81
C LEU A 240 13.84 17.56 10.82
N TRP A 241 13.61 16.99 12.01
CA TRP A 241 12.67 15.89 12.19
C TRP A 241 11.24 16.28 11.79
N GLY A 242 10.69 17.35 12.37
CA GLY A 242 9.33 17.80 12.10
C GLY A 242 9.12 18.21 10.64
N ARG A 243 10.13 18.82 9.99
CA ARG A 243 10.09 19.06 8.55
C ARG A 243 9.98 17.73 7.78
N GLY A 244 10.73 16.71 8.19
CA GLY A 244 10.62 15.38 7.62
C GLY A 244 9.20 14.82 7.72
N GLU A 245 8.50 15.00 8.84
CA GLU A 245 7.08 14.64 8.97
C GLU A 245 6.16 15.46 8.03
N GLN A 246 6.31 16.79 8.02
CA GLN A 246 5.53 17.70 7.16
C GLN A 246 5.72 17.43 5.67
N THR A 247 6.89 16.93 5.28
CA THR A 247 7.26 16.65 3.88
C THR A 247 7.24 15.16 3.53
N ARG A 248 6.83 14.29 4.47
CA ARG A 248 6.79 12.82 4.28
C ARG A 248 8.13 12.23 3.86
N ASN A 249 9.19 12.76 4.46
CA ASN A 249 10.56 12.47 4.10
C ASN A 249 11.31 11.84 5.28
N GLY A 250 11.43 10.52 5.25
CA GLY A 250 12.13 9.74 6.26
C GLY A 250 13.63 10.06 6.32
N THR A 251 14.27 10.45 5.21
CA THR A 251 15.70 10.78 5.25
C THR A 251 16.04 12.07 6.00
N LEU A 252 15.14 13.06 5.99
CA LEU A 252 15.28 14.27 6.84
C LEU A 252 15.14 13.90 8.32
N GLN A 253 14.16 13.05 8.66
CA GLN A 253 14.02 12.50 10.02
C GLN A 253 15.28 11.74 10.44
N TYR A 254 15.78 10.85 9.58
CA TYR A 254 16.99 10.04 9.79
C TYR A 254 18.23 10.90 10.05
N ALA A 255 18.37 12.03 9.35
CA ALA A 255 19.48 12.94 9.54
C ALA A 255 19.52 13.55 10.95
N ALA A 256 18.37 13.73 11.62
CA ALA A 256 18.28 14.23 12.98
C ALA A 256 18.56 13.18 14.07
N LEU A 257 18.59 11.89 13.72
CA LEU A 257 18.77 10.79 14.66
C LEU A 257 20.24 10.53 15.01
N SER A 258 20.48 10.08 16.24
CA SER A 258 21.77 9.54 16.68
C SER A 258 22.15 8.27 15.91
N PRO A 259 23.44 7.89 15.85
CA PRO A 259 23.88 6.64 15.22
C PRO A 259 23.13 5.40 15.74
N GLN A 260 22.81 5.36 17.04
CA GLN A 260 22.06 4.27 17.64
C GLN A 260 20.61 4.24 17.13
N LEU A 261 19.91 5.37 17.10
CA LEU A 261 18.53 5.41 16.60
C LEU A 261 18.45 5.19 15.09
N ARG A 262 19.48 5.56 14.33
CA ARG A 262 19.60 5.21 12.91
C ARG A 262 19.62 3.70 12.67
N GLN A 263 20.32 2.94 13.51
CA GLN A 263 20.31 1.47 13.43
C GLN A 263 18.92 0.88 13.70
N GLU A 264 18.11 1.52 14.54
CA GLU A 264 16.72 1.11 14.77
C GLU A 264 15.81 1.55 13.61
N ALA A 265 16.01 2.76 13.07
CA ALA A 265 15.30 3.24 11.89
C ALA A 265 15.54 2.34 10.68
N ASP A 266 16.77 1.85 10.49
CA ASP A 266 17.13 0.95 9.39
C ASP A 266 16.37 -0.39 9.40
N LYS A 267 15.73 -0.73 10.52
CA LYS A 267 14.88 -1.93 10.67
C LYS A 267 13.40 -1.62 10.45
N SER A 268 13.01 -0.34 10.36
CA SER A 268 11.60 0.04 10.29
C SER A 268 11.00 -0.19 8.90
N TYR A 269 9.69 -0.44 8.88
CA TYR A 269 8.93 -0.57 7.65
C TYR A 269 8.97 0.71 6.80
N GLN A 270 9.05 1.89 7.43
CA GLN A 270 9.15 3.18 6.75
C GLN A 270 10.46 3.32 5.94
N VAL A 271 11.52 2.64 6.36
CA VAL A 271 12.79 2.61 5.62
C VAL A 271 12.82 1.48 4.60
N ARG A 272 12.34 0.29 4.95
CA ARG A 272 12.46 -0.92 4.12
C ARG A 272 11.29 -1.17 3.17
N GLY A 273 10.07 -0.92 3.61
CA GLY A 273 8.84 -1.22 2.87
C GLY A 273 8.25 -0.02 2.11
N THR A 274 8.49 1.21 2.56
CA THR A 274 7.98 2.44 1.90
C THR A 274 9.05 3.30 1.25
N TYR A 275 10.29 2.82 1.20
CA TYR A 275 11.40 3.48 0.50
C TYR A 275 11.65 4.92 0.98
N TRP A 276 11.72 5.09 2.31
CA TRP A 276 11.94 6.38 2.98
C TRP A 276 10.77 7.37 2.93
N VAL A 277 9.61 6.97 2.43
CA VAL A 277 8.39 7.77 2.51
C VAL A 277 7.71 7.56 3.87
N THR A 278 7.48 8.64 4.62
CA THR A 278 6.79 8.58 5.91
C THR A 278 5.34 9.05 5.82
N GLY A 279 4.43 8.38 6.55
CA GLY A 279 2.99 8.64 6.45
C GLY A 279 2.32 8.00 5.21
N GLY A 280 0.98 7.89 5.25
CA GLY A 280 0.16 7.24 4.20
C GLY A 280 -0.53 8.23 3.27
N SER A 281 -1.79 8.01 2.86
CA SER A 281 -2.65 9.08 2.30
C SER A 281 -3.02 10.10 3.40
N SER A 282 -3.98 11.02 3.20
CA SER A 282 -4.34 12.04 4.21
C SER A 282 -4.55 11.44 5.62
N PRO A 283 -4.22 12.14 6.72
CA PRO A 283 -3.92 13.57 6.78
C PRO A 283 -2.44 13.94 6.55
N TRP A 284 -2.21 15.21 6.24
CA TRP A 284 -0.88 15.82 6.16
C TRP A 284 -0.56 16.50 7.48
N VAL A 285 0.71 16.45 7.90
CA VAL A 285 1.14 17.16 9.11
C VAL A 285 1.11 18.66 8.83
N GLY A 286 0.26 19.37 9.59
CA GLY A 286 0.12 20.82 9.52
C GLY A 286 1.27 21.57 10.22
N PRO A 287 1.06 22.85 10.57
CA PRO A 287 2.05 23.62 11.34
C PRO A 287 2.43 22.94 12.67
N ILE A 288 3.73 22.85 12.97
CA ILE A 288 4.26 22.28 14.22
C ILE A 288 4.67 23.41 15.17
N THR A 289 4.36 23.25 16.46
CA THR A 289 4.81 24.15 17.55
C THR A 289 5.56 23.37 18.64
N ILE A 290 6.58 23.98 19.24
CA ILE A 290 7.31 23.39 20.37
C ILE A 290 6.63 23.82 21.67
N ILE A 291 5.99 22.88 22.36
CA ILE A 291 5.14 23.17 23.54
C ILE A 291 5.96 23.39 24.82
N SER A 292 7.09 22.69 25.02
CA SER A 292 8.05 23.02 26.08
C SER A 292 9.44 22.45 25.83
N GLN A 293 10.41 22.95 26.62
CA GLN A 293 11.77 22.43 26.68
C GLN A 293 12.20 21.95 28.08
N ASN A 294 11.28 21.91 29.10
CA ASN A 294 11.46 21.24 30.40
C ASN A 294 10.12 21.12 31.19
N LYS A 295 9.71 19.88 31.53
CA LYS A 295 8.50 19.39 32.28
C LYS A 295 7.13 20.01 31.91
N LEU A 296 6.20 19.14 31.48
CA LEU A 296 4.90 19.53 30.92
C LEU A 296 3.69 18.78 31.48
N ASN A 297 2.56 19.47 31.35
CA ASN A 297 1.19 18.93 31.33
C ASN A 297 0.41 19.71 30.23
N PRO A 298 -0.19 19.05 29.21
CA PRO A 298 -1.45 19.57 28.64
C PRO A 298 -2.43 18.49 28.06
N PRO A 299 -3.70 18.87 27.74
CA PRO A 299 -4.72 17.99 27.14
C PRO A 299 -4.91 18.13 25.59
N TYR A 300 -5.68 17.19 25.01
CA TYR A 300 -5.99 16.84 23.58
C TYR A 300 -6.37 18.03 22.65
N SER A 301 -5.99 18.11 21.35
CA SER A 301 -6.27 17.21 20.19
C SER A 301 -5.16 17.25 19.11
N THR A 302 -3.91 17.42 19.52
CA THR A 302 -2.72 17.44 18.65
C THR A 302 -1.89 16.17 18.84
N ALA A 303 -1.45 15.50 17.77
CA ALA A 303 -0.42 14.47 17.87
C ALA A 303 0.82 15.10 18.52
N THR A 304 1.25 14.55 19.65
CA THR A 304 2.36 15.10 20.45
C THR A 304 3.53 14.16 20.38
N GLU A 305 4.69 14.69 20.01
CA GLU A 305 5.96 13.96 20.10
C GLU A 305 6.77 14.40 21.30
N LYS A 306 7.42 13.43 21.93
CA LYS A 306 8.34 13.66 23.03
C LYS A 306 9.66 12.97 22.72
N MET A 307 10.73 13.74 22.71
CA MET A 307 12.05 13.27 22.36
C MET A 307 13.11 13.85 23.29
N VAL A 308 14.22 13.11 23.43
CA VAL A 308 15.42 13.56 24.11
C VAL A 308 16.44 13.91 23.04
N VAL A 309 17.04 15.10 23.15
CA VAL A 309 18.04 15.59 22.21
C VAL A 309 19.32 15.88 22.97
N GLU A 310 20.41 15.24 22.57
CA GLU A 310 21.69 15.33 23.25
C GLU A 310 22.79 15.72 22.27
N LYS A 311 23.80 16.40 22.79
CA LYS A 311 25.00 16.72 22.04
C LYS A 311 25.93 15.51 22.08
N LEU A 312 26.27 14.95 20.91
CA LEU A 312 27.14 13.79 20.78
C LEU A 312 28.33 14.09 19.86
N LEU A 313 29.44 13.39 20.09
CA LEU A 313 30.54 13.29 19.14
C LEU A 313 30.34 12.03 18.30
N ASN A 314 30.12 12.19 16.99
CA ASN A 314 29.92 11.10 16.04
C ASN A 314 30.96 11.20 14.93
N ASN A 315 31.77 10.16 14.72
CA ASN A 315 32.86 10.11 13.73
C ASN A 315 33.75 11.37 13.72
N GLY A 316 34.04 11.94 14.90
CA GLY A 316 34.88 13.14 15.05
C GLY A 316 34.16 14.47 14.83
N GLN A 317 32.86 14.47 14.56
CA GLN A 317 32.04 15.69 14.45
C GLN A 317 31.05 15.79 15.60
N GLU A 318 31.05 16.94 16.29
CA GLU A 318 30.05 17.25 17.31
C GLU A 318 28.74 17.71 16.66
N GLY A 319 27.61 17.23 17.18
CA GLY A 319 26.28 17.61 16.71
C GLY A 319 25.21 17.35 17.76
N TRP A 320 24.02 17.89 17.55
CA TRP A 320 22.85 17.60 18.35
C TRP A 320 21.99 16.55 17.65
N TYR A 321 21.65 15.50 18.38
CA TYR A 321 20.95 14.34 17.84
C TYR A 321 19.77 14.00 18.72
N ILE A 322 18.67 13.59 18.11
CA ILE A 322 17.61 12.89 18.81
C ILE A 322 18.18 11.54 19.25
N THR A 323 18.22 11.29 20.56
CA THR A 323 18.78 10.07 21.15
C THR A 323 17.72 9.15 21.71
N GLN A 324 16.53 9.67 22.02
CA GLN A 324 15.37 8.89 22.45
C GLN A 324 14.08 9.49 21.90
N ILE A 325 13.15 8.64 21.50
CA ILE A 325 11.76 9.01 21.20
C ILE A 325 10.91 8.37 22.29
N LEU A 326 10.42 9.19 23.21
CA LEU A 326 9.64 8.81 24.38
C LEU A 326 8.13 8.75 24.07
N GLN A 327 7.69 9.48 23.05
CA GLN A 327 6.33 9.47 22.53
C GLN A 327 6.40 9.82 21.04
N SER A 328 5.94 8.93 20.17
CA SER A 328 5.85 9.17 18.72
C SER A 328 4.44 9.58 18.30
N SER A 329 4.35 10.41 17.26
CA SER A 329 3.12 10.79 16.55
C SER A 329 2.60 9.68 15.62
N GLY A 330 3.43 8.68 15.31
CA GLY A 330 3.19 7.69 14.25
C GLY A 330 3.61 8.15 12.84
N TYR A 331 4.10 9.39 12.68
CA TYR A 331 4.67 9.90 11.41
C TYR A 331 6.20 9.76 11.32
N GLY A 332 6.82 9.24 12.38
CA GLY A 332 8.25 8.99 12.49
C GLY A 332 8.75 7.73 11.78
N ILE A 333 10.04 7.67 11.47
CA ILE A 333 10.76 6.46 11.01
C ILE A 333 11.23 5.53 12.13
N VAL A 334 11.06 5.94 13.39
CA VAL A 334 11.40 5.19 14.60
C VAL A 334 10.23 5.30 15.57
N GLU A 335 9.81 4.18 16.13
CA GLU A 335 8.74 4.11 17.12
C GLU A 335 9.33 3.92 18.54
N ASN A 336 8.63 4.43 19.56
CA ASN A 336 8.98 4.47 20.99
C ASN A 336 10.14 3.53 21.43
N VAL A 337 11.37 4.05 21.45
CA VAL A 337 12.54 3.33 22.00
C VAL A 337 12.86 3.91 23.37
N GLY A 338 12.23 3.36 24.41
CA GLY A 338 12.37 3.90 25.76
C GLY A 338 11.89 3.02 26.93
N THR A 339 11.31 1.85 26.70
CA THR A 339 10.95 0.91 27.78
C THR A 339 11.61 -0.45 27.53
N ASP A 340 12.38 -0.89 28.52
CA ASP A 340 13.12 -2.15 28.68
C ASP A 340 13.03 -3.22 27.56
N ARG A 341 14.09 -3.34 26.76
CA ARG A 341 14.44 -4.62 26.06
C ARG A 341 15.20 -5.58 26.97
N LYS A 342 14.69 -5.80 28.18
CA LYS A 342 15.14 -6.88 29.08
C LYS A 342 13.94 -7.53 29.78
N ASN A 343 13.17 -8.28 29.02
CA ASN A 343 12.65 -9.56 29.44
C ASN A 343 12.04 -10.25 28.21
N PRO A 344 12.62 -11.33 27.66
CA PRO A 344 11.76 -12.33 27.05
C PRO A 344 10.84 -12.81 28.18
N ILE A 345 9.56 -12.46 28.10
CA ILE A 345 8.57 -12.98 29.04
C ILE A 345 8.57 -14.49 28.81
N ASN A 346 9.00 -15.26 29.81
CA ASN A 346 8.83 -16.70 29.79
C ASN A 346 7.32 -16.98 29.77
N GLU A 347 6.79 -17.37 28.61
CA GLU A 347 5.37 -17.68 28.33
C GLU A 347 4.77 -18.84 29.15
N ILE A 348 5.51 -19.43 30.09
CA ILE A 348 5.18 -20.73 30.67
C ILE A 348 4.18 -20.64 31.85
N ASP A 349 3.79 -19.43 32.30
CA ASP A 349 2.90 -19.29 33.48
C ASP A 349 1.94 -18.08 33.42
N MET A 350 1.49 -17.69 32.22
CA MET A 350 0.54 -16.58 32.04
C MET A 350 -0.92 -17.05 32.15
N ASP A 351 -1.68 -16.42 33.06
CA ASP A 351 -3.12 -16.62 33.17
C ASP A 351 -3.86 -15.87 32.04
N TRP A 352 -3.95 -16.52 30.88
CA TRP A 352 -4.61 -15.98 29.69
C TRP A 352 -6.07 -15.58 29.94
N GLN A 353 -6.77 -16.29 30.83
CA GLN A 353 -8.15 -15.97 31.19
C GLN A 353 -8.23 -14.65 31.96
N ALA A 354 -7.33 -14.43 32.92
CA ALA A 354 -7.25 -13.16 33.64
C ALA A 354 -6.86 -11.99 32.72
N LEU A 355 -6.00 -12.23 31.73
CA LEU A 355 -5.55 -11.19 30.79
C LEU A 355 -6.62 -10.73 29.80
N ALA A 356 -7.64 -11.56 29.54
CA ALA A 356 -8.80 -11.23 28.72
C ALA A 356 -10.10 -11.05 29.55
N ALA A 357 -9.99 -10.85 30.86
CA ALA A 357 -11.15 -10.70 31.74
C ALA A 357 -11.99 -9.44 31.44
N ASP A 358 -11.36 -8.42 30.84
CA ASP A 358 -12.03 -7.19 30.41
C ASP A 358 -12.80 -7.34 29.08
N TYR A 359 -12.55 -8.40 28.33
CA TYR A 359 -13.09 -8.65 27.00
C TYR A 359 -14.18 -9.70 27.04
N ASN A 360 -15.45 -9.38 26.76
CA ASN A 360 -16.61 -10.22 27.17
C ASN A 360 -17.59 -10.65 26.05
N PRO A 361 -17.17 -11.43 25.03
CA PRO A 361 -17.86 -11.65 23.75
C PRO A 361 -19.40 -11.79 23.80
N PRO A 362 -20.12 -11.29 22.79
CA PRO A 362 -21.57 -11.28 22.80
C PRO A 362 -22.06 -12.72 22.66
N GLY A 363 -22.97 -13.13 23.53
CA GLY A 363 -23.52 -14.49 23.49
C GLY A 363 -24.60 -14.64 22.41
N ILE A 364 -24.67 -15.81 21.77
CA ILE A 364 -25.65 -16.14 20.73
C ILE A 364 -26.88 -16.88 21.27
N GLY A 365 -27.26 -16.63 22.53
CA GLY A 365 -28.33 -17.37 23.21
C GLY A 365 -29.68 -17.33 22.48
N ALA A 366 -30.00 -16.23 21.79
CA ALA A 366 -31.22 -16.12 20.99
C ALA A 366 -31.20 -17.04 19.76
N LEU A 367 -30.06 -17.16 19.09
CA LEU A 367 -29.86 -18.10 17.98
C LEU A 367 -30.03 -19.55 18.46
N LEU A 368 -29.45 -19.91 19.61
CA LEU A 368 -29.59 -21.26 20.18
C LEU A 368 -31.04 -21.59 20.56
N ALA A 369 -31.78 -20.61 21.09
CA ALA A 369 -33.20 -20.78 21.36
C ALA A 369 -33.99 -21.02 20.06
N ALA A 370 -33.70 -20.26 19.00
CA ALA A 370 -34.35 -20.44 17.69
C ALA A 370 -34.03 -21.79 17.04
N ILE A 371 -32.80 -22.30 17.20
CA ILE A 371 -32.39 -23.64 16.73
C ILE A 371 -33.15 -24.73 17.49
N LYS A 372 -33.27 -24.60 18.82
CA LYS A 372 -33.98 -25.57 19.67
C LYS A 372 -35.47 -25.70 19.32
N ASP A 373 -36.08 -24.64 18.81
CA ASP A 373 -37.47 -24.62 18.36
C ASP A 373 -37.64 -25.17 16.92
N SER A 374 -36.54 -25.54 16.24
CA SER A 374 -36.55 -26.12 14.90
C SER A 374 -36.45 -27.65 14.90
N ASN A 375 -36.76 -28.24 13.75
CA ASN A 375 -36.60 -29.67 13.52
C ASN A 375 -35.14 -29.99 13.13
N ILE A 376 -34.59 -31.03 13.74
CA ILE A 376 -33.21 -31.47 13.53
C ILE A 376 -33.23 -32.92 13.05
N THR A 377 -32.66 -33.16 11.89
CA THR A 377 -32.61 -34.50 11.28
C THR A 377 -31.56 -35.39 11.96
N PRO A 378 -31.63 -36.73 11.80
CA PRO A 378 -30.65 -37.63 12.42
C PRO A 378 -29.19 -37.42 11.99
N ASP A 379 -28.95 -36.83 10.82
CA ASP A 379 -27.63 -36.43 10.32
C ASP A 379 -27.18 -35.04 10.83
N GLY A 380 -27.97 -34.40 11.69
CA GLY A 380 -27.66 -33.12 12.32
C GLY A 380 -28.06 -31.89 11.49
N SER A 381 -28.76 -32.05 10.36
CA SER A 381 -29.22 -30.92 9.57
C SER A 381 -30.39 -30.22 10.28
N ILE A 382 -30.32 -28.89 10.39
CA ILE A 382 -31.31 -28.07 11.08
C ILE A 382 -32.20 -27.39 10.04
N ASP A 383 -33.52 -27.53 10.16
CA ASP A 383 -34.47 -26.82 9.31
C ASP A 383 -34.34 -25.31 9.55
N ILE A 384 -34.03 -24.53 8.51
CA ILE A 384 -33.78 -23.09 8.65
C ILE A 384 -35.11 -22.33 8.67
N THR A 385 -35.44 -21.76 9.83
CA THR A 385 -36.59 -20.86 10.00
C THR A 385 -36.18 -19.40 9.86
N TYR A 386 -37.14 -18.50 9.67
CA TYR A 386 -36.88 -17.06 9.67
C TYR A 386 -36.21 -16.57 10.97
N ASN A 387 -36.64 -17.07 12.13
CA ASN A 387 -36.03 -16.70 13.40
C ASN A 387 -34.56 -17.10 13.44
N ILE A 388 -34.18 -18.28 12.93
CA ILE A 388 -32.77 -18.68 12.82
C ILE A 388 -32.01 -17.71 11.92
N LYS A 389 -32.56 -17.33 10.75
CA LYS A 389 -31.91 -16.36 9.86
C LYS A 389 -31.71 -15.00 10.52
N ARG A 390 -32.72 -14.50 11.24
CA ARG A 390 -32.66 -13.21 11.95
C ARG A 390 -31.57 -13.24 13.03
N GLU A 391 -31.58 -14.24 13.91
CA GLU A 391 -30.59 -14.32 14.99
C GLU A 391 -29.18 -14.65 14.47
N PHE A 392 -29.05 -15.35 13.35
CA PHE A 392 -27.76 -15.54 12.67
C PHE A 392 -27.22 -14.24 12.07
N ASN A 393 -28.08 -13.38 11.52
CA ASN A 393 -27.67 -12.04 11.10
C ASN A 393 -27.22 -11.21 12.30
N GLN A 394 -27.92 -11.28 13.44
CA GLN A 394 -27.47 -10.61 14.65
C GLN A 394 -26.08 -11.10 15.09
N MET A 395 -25.82 -12.41 15.04
CA MET A 395 -24.46 -12.93 15.26
C MET A 395 -23.47 -12.37 14.25
N GLY A 396 -23.80 -12.32 12.96
CA GLY A 396 -22.95 -11.76 11.92
C GLY A 396 -22.66 -10.28 12.09
N GLU A 397 -23.60 -9.51 12.66
CA GLU A 397 -23.37 -8.14 13.10
C GLU A 397 -22.46 -8.09 14.33
N ASP A 398 -22.80 -8.80 15.39
CA ASP A 398 -22.08 -8.79 16.66
C ASP A 398 -20.62 -9.22 16.52
N TYR A 399 -20.38 -10.22 15.68
CA TYR A 399 -19.06 -10.77 15.32
C TYR A 399 -18.52 -10.22 14.01
N ARG A 400 -19.15 -9.19 13.43
CA ARG A 400 -18.68 -8.47 12.23
C ARG A 400 -18.09 -9.39 11.15
N PHE A 401 -18.84 -10.37 10.65
CA PHE A 401 -18.33 -11.43 9.76
C PHE A 401 -17.57 -10.90 8.53
N PHE A 402 -17.97 -9.75 7.99
CA PHE A 402 -17.22 -9.09 6.91
C PHE A 402 -15.74 -8.81 7.25
N PHE A 403 -15.44 -8.45 8.52
CA PHE A 403 -14.08 -8.27 9.02
C PHE A 403 -13.45 -9.56 9.56
N MET A 404 -14.22 -10.64 9.66
CA MET A 404 -13.72 -11.89 10.22
C MET A 404 -12.64 -12.45 9.28
N PRO A 405 -11.46 -12.82 9.83
CA PRO A 405 -10.37 -13.39 9.04
C PRO A 405 -10.76 -14.77 8.53
N GLU A 406 -10.16 -15.19 7.43
CA GLU A 406 -10.06 -16.63 7.15
C GLU A 406 -9.12 -17.25 8.19
N VAL A 407 -9.49 -18.41 8.72
CA VAL A 407 -8.76 -19.05 9.83
C VAL A 407 -8.00 -20.27 9.31
N GLU A 408 -6.85 -20.04 8.70
CA GLU A 408 -5.95 -21.11 8.22
C GLU A 408 -4.98 -21.63 9.30
N TRP A 409 -5.07 -21.04 10.50
CA TRP A 409 -4.36 -21.39 11.73
C TRP A 409 -2.85 -21.68 11.59
N TYR A 410 -2.15 -21.00 10.67
CA TYR A 410 -0.96 -20.15 10.95
C TYR A 410 -0.26 -19.70 9.66
N ASP A 411 -0.80 -18.68 9.02
CA ASP A 411 -0.04 -17.83 8.10
C ASP A 411 -0.03 -16.39 8.61
N PHE A 412 0.80 -15.54 8.00
CA PHE A 412 0.95 -14.15 8.45
C PHE A 412 -0.31 -13.32 8.22
N GLU A 413 -1.07 -13.59 7.16
CA GLU A 413 -2.26 -12.81 6.81
C GLU A 413 -3.42 -13.11 7.76
N SER A 414 -3.67 -14.38 8.10
CA SER A 414 -4.72 -14.79 9.04
C SER A 414 -4.49 -14.22 10.44
N ILE A 415 -3.23 -14.27 10.94
CA ILE A 415 -2.88 -13.67 12.23
C ILE A 415 -3.11 -12.16 12.19
N GLY A 416 -2.55 -11.47 11.19
CA GLY A 416 -2.71 -10.04 11.03
C GLY A 416 -4.18 -9.62 10.97
N ALA A 417 -4.99 -10.35 10.20
CA ALA A 417 -6.41 -10.10 10.03
C ALA A 417 -7.22 -10.39 11.31
N ALA A 418 -6.88 -11.45 12.08
CA ALA A 418 -7.52 -11.72 13.36
C ALA A 418 -7.24 -10.62 14.40
N MET A 419 -5.99 -10.13 14.43
CA MET A 419 -5.62 -8.98 15.25
C MET A 419 -6.32 -7.71 14.79
N SER A 420 -6.44 -7.52 13.48
CA SER A 420 -7.17 -6.41 12.87
C SER A 420 -8.63 -6.44 13.30
N TYR A 421 -9.29 -7.57 13.11
CA TYR A 421 -10.67 -7.84 13.51
C TYR A 421 -10.91 -7.49 14.98
N MET A 422 -10.09 -8.01 15.90
CA MET A 422 -10.22 -7.72 17.33
C MET A 422 -10.04 -6.23 17.67
N LEU A 423 -9.16 -5.54 16.94
CA LEU A 423 -8.97 -4.11 17.12
C LEU A 423 -10.10 -3.32 16.49
N PHE A 424 -10.64 -3.71 15.33
CA PHE A 424 -11.56 -2.88 14.52
C PHE A 424 -13.03 -2.89 14.91
N THR A 425 -13.47 -3.59 15.95
CA THR A 425 -14.89 -3.62 16.33
C THR A 425 -15.39 -2.23 16.77
N TRP A 426 -15.88 -1.48 15.77
CA TRP A 426 -16.02 -0.02 15.62
C TRP A 426 -17.10 0.64 16.50
N THR A 427 -17.27 0.14 17.72
CA THR A 427 -18.03 0.73 18.83
C THR A 427 -19.55 0.74 18.71
N GLY A 428 -20.15 -0.38 19.08
CA GLY A 428 -21.48 -0.34 19.68
C GLY A 428 -21.91 -1.40 20.69
N GLU A 429 -21.18 -2.39 21.18
CA GLU A 429 -19.74 -2.62 21.28
C GLU A 429 -19.54 -4.11 21.52
N PHE A 430 -18.54 -4.69 20.86
CA PHE A 430 -17.89 -5.87 21.40
C PHE A 430 -16.36 -5.73 21.44
N GLY A 431 -15.68 -5.36 22.53
CA GLY A 431 -16.07 -4.82 23.83
C GLY A 431 -14.87 -3.99 24.35
N THR A 432 -15.09 -2.68 24.49
CA THR A 432 -14.15 -1.56 24.71
C THR A 432 -12.83 -1.59 23.93
N PHE A 433 -12.78 -0.78 22.87
CA PHE A 433 -11.63 -0.56 22.01
C PHE A 433 -10.46 0.05 22.78
N PRO A 434 -9.29 -0.61 22.87
CA PRO A 434 -8.10 0.09 23.23
C PRO A 434 -7.50 0.74 21.97
N GLU A 435 -7.14 2.02 22.02
CA GLU A 435 -6.36 2.66 20.93
C GLU A 435 -5.12 1.84 20.55
N LYS A 436 -4.63 1.01 21.49
CA LYS A 436 -3.56 0.03 21.31
C LYS A 436 -3.76 -1.20 22.19
N ALA A 437 -3.60 -2.42 21.67
CA ALA A 437 -3.61 -3.65 22.48
C ALA A 437 -2.17 -4.14 22.73
N PRO A 438 -1.70 -4.23 23.99
CA PRO A 438 -0.43 -4.91 24.31
C PRO A 438 -0.41 -6.34 23.75
N GLN A 439 0.78 -6.83 23.38
CA GLN A 439 0.98 -8.18 22.83
C GLN A 439 0.16 -9.25 23.56
N TYR A 440 0.41 -9.42 24.86
CA TYR A 440 -0.23 -10.45 25.68
C TYR A 440 -1.76 -10.30 25.78
N GLN A 441 -2.28 -9.07 25.74
CA GLN A 441 -3.71 -8.83 25.78
C GLN A 441 -4.35 -9.16 24.43
N ALA A 442 -3.68 -8.84 23.32
CA ALA A 442 -4.14 -9.24 22.00
C ALA A 442 -4.22 -10.77 21.89
N GLU A 443 -3.16 -11.48 22.29
CA GLU A 443 -3.18 -12.95 22.27
C GLU A 443 -4.25 -13.55 23.18
N ALA A 444 -4.39 -13.03 24.41
CA ALA A 444 -5.42 -13.50 25.34
C ALA A 444 -6.83 -13.37 24.76
N ARG A 445 -7.10 -12.27 24.03
CA ARG A 445 -8.39 -12.01 23.41
C ARG A 445 -8.62 -12.88 22.17
N LEU A 446 -7.59 -13.16 21.37
CA LEU A 446 -7.67 -14.12 20.25
C LEU A 446 -8.15 -15.49 20.75
N ARG A 447 -7.54 -15.97 21.85
CA ARG A 447 -7.86 -17.25 22.49
C ARG A 447 -9.28 -17.34 23.06
N LYS A 448 -9.99 -16.21 23.15
CA LYS A 448 -11.39 -16.13 23.62
C LYS A 448 -12.41 -16.16 22.49
N ILE A 449 -11.98 -15.97 21.24
CA ILE A 449 -12.84 -15.93 20.05
C ILE A 449 -12.55 -17.09 19.13
N PHE A 450 -11.27 -17.36 18.87
CA PHE A 450 -10.83 -18.33 17.88
C PHE A 450 -10.29 -19.58 18.58
N ALA A 451 -10.74 -20.75 18.15
CA ALA A 451 -10.25 -22.02 18.61
C ALA A 451 -8.98 -22.41 17.86
N ALA A 452 -7.97 -22.89 18.58
CA ALA A 452 -6.79 -23.49 18.00
C ALA A 452 -6.90 -25.03 17.96
N PRO A 453 -6.28 -25.71 16.99
CA PRO A 453 -6.17 -27.16 16.98
C PRO A 453 -5.60 -27.68 18.30
N ASN A 454 -6.25 -28.68 18.90
CA ASN A 454 -5.91 -29.26 20.20
C ASN A 454 -5.83 -28.25 21.37
N ASN A 455 -6.41 -27.05 21.22
CA ASN A 455 -6.26 -25.93 22.15
C ASN A 455 -4.78 -25.50 22.34
N GLU A 456 -3.93 -25.81 21.35
CA GLU A 456 -2.52 -25.44 21.30
C GLU A 456 -2.36 -24.22 20.39
N TYR A 457 -2.28 -23.04 20.99
CA TYR A 457 -2.03 -21.80 20.27
C TYR A 457 -0.53 -21.65 20.02
N PRO A 458 -0.07 -21.59 18.75
CA PRO A 458 1.34 -21.39 18.46
C PRO A 458 1.84 -20.03 18.94
N GLN A 459 3.14 -19.86 19.00
CA GLN A 459 3.74 -18.57 19.35
C GLN A 459 3.49 -17.56 18.23
N ILE A 460 3.02 -16.36 18.55
CA ILE A 460 2.78 -15.30 17.57
C ILE A 460 4.08 -14.53 17.35
N GLU A 461 4.50 -14.41 16.09
CA GLU A 461 5.57 -13.47 15.74
C GLU A 461 5.02 -12.04 15.78
N HIS A 462 5.53 -11.24 16.71
CA HIS A 462 5.06 -9.88 16.90
C HIS A 462 5.72 -8.91 15.94
N GLN A 463 5.00 -8.58 14.86
CA GLN A 463 5.45 -7.71 13.77
C GLN A 463 4.26 -6.96 13.16
N PRO A 464 4.51 -5.91 12.35
CA PRO A 464 3.44 -5.29 11.57
C PRO A 464 2.92 -6.25 10.50
N TYR A 465 1.60 -6.24 10.28
CA TYR A 465 0.93 -7.02 9.24
C TYR A 465 0.32 -6.06 8.23
N ARG A 466 0.76 -6.18 6.96
CA ARG A 466 0.43 -5.23 5.90
C ARG A 466 -1.09 -5.06 5.78
N LYS A 467 -1.59 -3.82 5.79
CA LYS A 467 -3.02 -3.46 5.66
C LYS A 467 -3.95 -4.00 6.77
N SER A 468 -3.44 -4.81 7.69
CA SER A 468 -4.23 -5.44 8.74
C SER A 468 -4.03 -4.71 10.07
N VAL A 469 -2.80 -4.68 10.58
CA VAL A 469 -2.46 -4.01 11.86
C VAL A 469 -1.04 -3.46 11.86
N MET A 470 -0.85 -2.34 12.55
CA MET A 470 0.48 -1.82 12.88
C MET A 470 0.95 -2.40 14.21
N TYR A 471 2.25 -2.58 14.37
CA TYR A 471 2.86 -3.05 15.61
C TYR A 471 4.02 -2.15 16.00
N ASP A 472 3.93 -1.51 17.18
CA ASP A 472 4.90 -0.50 17.63
C ASP A 472 6.07 -1.06 18.46
N GLY A 473 6.25 -2.39 18.46
CA GLY A 473 7.26 -3.07 19.27
C GLY A 473 6.81 -3.40 20.69
N ALA A 474 5.61 -2.95 21.10
CA ALA A 474 4.98 -3.33 22.38
C ALA A 474 3.47 -3.59 22.27
N SER A 475 2.80 -2.93 21.34
CA SER A 475 1.34 -2.99 21.18
C SER A 475 0.90 -2.90 19.74
N TYR A 476 -0.26 -3.47 19.46
CA TYR A 476 -0.91 -3.45 18.16
C TYR A 476 -1.89 -2.30 18.04
N LYS A 477 -1.99 -1.74 16.84
CA LYS A 477 -2.93 -0.68 16.48
C LYS A 477 -3.65 -1.00 15.17
N PRO A 478 -4.89 -0.51 15.00
CA PRO A 478 -5.59 -0.62 13.73
C PRO A 478 -4.79 0.04 12.60
N TRP A 479 -4.89 -0.52 11.39
CA TRP A 479 -4.32 0.09 10.20
C TRP A 479 -5.07 1.39 9.83
N PRO A 480 -4.41 2.48 9.39
CA PRO A 480 -5.08 3.78 9.23
C PRO A 480 -6.17 3.88 8.16
N GLU A 481 -6.30 2.89 7.25
CA GLU A 481 -7.17 2.97 6.07
C GLU A 481 -8.29 1.91 6.03
N SER A 482 -8.49 1.11 7.08
CA SER A 482 -9.50 0.03 7.06
C SER A 482 -10.89 0.52 7.44
N TYR A 483 -11.44 1.46 6.66
CA TYR A 483 -12.79 1.99 6.86
C TYR A 483 -13.76 1.39 5.85
N ASN A 484 -14.81 0.73 6.34
CA ASN A 484 -15.99 0.41 5.54
C ASN A 484 -17.27 0.66 6.37
N SER A 485 -18.24 1.34 5.78
CA SER A 485 -19.51 1.77 6.37
C SER A 485 -20.72 1.06 5.76
N ASN A 486 -20.49 -0.02 5.01
CA ASN A 486 -21.52 -0.82 4.37
C ASN A 486 -22.31 -1.66 5.40
N THR A 487 -23.62 -1.79 5.17
CA THR A 487 -24.50 -2.75 5.84
C THR A 487 -24.38 -4.11 5.16
N MET A 488 -24.20 -5.17 5.93
CA MET A 488 -24.07 -6.54 5.44
C MET A 488 -25.25 -7.39 5.91
N ILE A 489 -25.82 -8.19 5.01
CA ILE A 489 -26.86 -9.17 5.30
C ILE A 489 -26.35 -10.56 4.92
N TYR A 490 -26.56 -11.53 5.82
CA TYR A 490 -26.11 -12.92 5.67
C TYR A 490 -27.32 -13.84 5.54
N ASP A 491 -27.60 -14.33 4.32
CA ASP A 491 -28.66 -15.31 4.10
C ASP A 491 -28.15 -16.71 4.41
N LEU A 492 -28.53 -17.24 5.58
CA LEU A 492 -28.17 -18.60 6.00
C LEU A 492 -28.92 -19.63 5.14
N ILE A 493 -28.16 -20.46 4.43
CA ILE A 493 -28.67 -21.46 3.48
C ILE A 493 -28.46 -22.91 3.95
N GLU A 494 -27.50 -23.14 4.84
CA GLU A 494 -27.29 -24.45 5.47
C GLU A 494 -26.86 -24.26 6.93
N LEU A 495 -27.40 -25.09 7.82
CA LEU A 495 -26.99 -25.17 9.22
C LEU A 495 -27.00 -26.61 9.69
N LYS A 496 -25.88 -27.08 10.24
CA LYS A 496 -25.72 -28.43 10.78
C LYS A 496 -25.16 -28.39 12.18
N GLU A 497 -25.64 -29.27 13.05
CA GLU A 497 -25.07 -29.50 14.37
C GLU A 497 -24.39 -30.87 14.49
N ARG A 498 -23.33 -30.93 15.30
CA ARG A 498 -22.69 -32.18 15.72
C ARG A 498 -22.25 -32.10 17.19
N HIS A 499 -22.58 -33.11 17.97
CA HIS A 499 -22.19 -33.20 19.39
C HIS A 499 -20.89 -33.97 19.56
N LYS A 500 -20.00 -33.47 20.42
CA LYS A 500 -18.75 -34.15 20.80
C LYS A 500 -18.39 -33.82 22.25
N GLY A 501 -18.69 -34.75 23.16
CA GLY A 501 -18.52 -34.51 24.60
C GLY A 501 -19.47 -33.40 25.05
N ASP A 502 -18.94 -32.44 25.80
CA ASP A 502 -19.67 -31.28 26.33
C ASP A 502 -19.75 -30.11 25.33
N TYR A 503 -19.45 -30.35 24.05
CA TYR A 503 -19.44 -29.33 23.01
C TYR A 503 -20.44 -29.67 21.89
N THR A 504 -21.18 -28.64 21.47
CA THR A 504 -22.00 -28.68 20.26
C THR A 504 -21.36 -27.79 19.20
N TYR A 505 -20.99 -28.39 18.07
CA TYR A 505 -20.42 -27.67 16.93
C TYR A 505 -21.52 -27.38 15.92
N TYR A 506 -21.45 -26.21 15.31
CA TYR A 506 -22.31 -25.76 14.25
C TYR A 506 -21.47 -25.46 13.01
N THR A 507 -21.94 -25.94 11.86
CA THR A 507 -21.43 -25.53 10.55
C THR A 507 -22.52 -24.76 9.83
N ALA A 508 -22.26 -23.49 9.55
CA ALA A 508 -23.19 -22.57 8.91
C ALA A 508 -22.67 -22.16 7.53
N THR A 509 -23.50 -22.33 6.49
CA THR A 509 -23.22 -21.80 5.15
C THR A 509 -24.14 -20.63 4.88
N ALA A 510 -23.59 -19.45 4.56
CA ALA A 510 -24.37 -18.24 4.34
C ALA A 510 -23.88 -17.41 3.15
N ASN A 511 -24.81 -16.81 2.41
CA ASN A 511 -24.51 -15.85 1.35
C ASN A 511 -24.46 -14.44 1.92
N GLU A 512 -23.42 -13.67 1.61
CA GLU A 512 -23.30 -12.27 2.00
C GLU A 512 -23.80 -11.34 0.89
N TYR A 513 -24.55 -10.32 1.31
CA TYR A 513 -25.00 -9.22 0.47
C TYR A 513 -24.62 -7.90 1.13
N GLY A 514 -23.86 -7.06 0.40
CA GLY A 514 -23.43 -5.74 0.87
C GLY A 514 -24.30 -4.60 0.32
N PHE A 515 -24.56 -3.60 1.16
CA PHE A 515 -25.33 -2.40 0.83
C PHE A 515 -24.65 -1.14 1.39
N ASP A 516 -24.36 -0.15 0.55
CA ASP A 516 -23.98 1.21 0.98
C ASP A 516 -25.23 2.04 1.30
N VAL A 517 -25.70 1.92 2.54
CA VAL A 517 -26.86 2.69 3.04
C VAL A 517 -26.52 4.15 3.34
N ASN A 518 -25.23 4.49 3.42
CA ASN A 518 -24.75 5.81 3.82
C ASN A 518 -24.41 6.72 2.63
N SER A 519 -24.58 6.23 1.40
CA SER A 519 -24.40 6.99 0.14
C SER A 519 -22.99 7.57 -0.01
N TYR A 520 -21.97 6.86 0.47
CA TYR A 520 -20.58 7.27 0.26
C TYR A 520 -20.16 7.10 -1.20
N TYR A 521 -20.80 6.19 -1.93
CA TYR A 521 -20.55 5.88 -3.33
C TYR A 521 -21.80 6.06 -4.22
N GLU A 522 -21.60 6.09 -5.54
CA GLU A 522 -22.71 6.09 -6.50
C GLU A 522 -23.48 4.77 -6.40
N ALA A 523 -24.81 4.84 -6.32
CA ALA A 523 -25.66 3.67 -6.07
C ALA A 523 -25.47 2.56 -7.12
N GLY A 524 -24.98 1.41 -6.65
CA GLY A 524 -24.78 0.18 -7.41
C GLY A 524 -26.08 -0.62 -7.61
N GLY A 525 -25.94 -1.89 -8.01
CA GLY A 525 -27.07 -2.80 -8.21
C GLY A 525 -27.87 -3.03 -6.92
N ASN A 526 -27.17 -3.30 -5.82
CA ASN A 526 -27.76 -3.56 -4.51
C ASN A 526 -28.45 -2.34 -3.89
N GLU A 527 -27.88 -1.13 -4.03
CA GLU A 527 -28.50 0.10 -3.52
C GLU A 527 -29.77 0.43 -4.29
N LYS A 528 -29.79 0.21 -5.61
CA LYS A 528 -30.99 0.39 -6.44
C LYS A 528 -32.07 -0.65 -6.09
N PHE A 529 -31.67 -1.90 -5.88
CA PHE A 529 -32.55 -2.97 -5.44
C PHE A 529 -33.18 -2.64 -4.09
N LEU A 530 -32.38 -2.24 -3.10
CA LEU A 530 -32.86 -1.88 -1.76
C LEU A 530 -33.78 -0.64 -1.81
N LEU A 531 -33.42 0.39 -2.55
CA LEU A 531 -34.25 1.59 -2.71
C LEU A 531 -35.61 1.27 -3.34
N ALA A 532 -35.65 0.41 -4.37
CA ALA A 532 -36.89 0.02 -5.03
C ALA A 532 -37.81 -0.75 -4.07
N ASN A 533 -37.26 -1.72 -3.33
CA ASN A 533 -38.00 -2.52 -2.36
C ASN A 533 -38.46 -1.71 -1.15
N SER A 534 -37.61 -0.84 -0.60
CA SER A 534 -37.97 0.09 0.47
C SER A 534 -39.16 0.97 0.07
N LYS A 535 -39.17 1.51 -1.16
CA LYS A 535 -40.30 2.29 -1.69
C LYS A 535 -41.56 1.45 -1.88
N ALA A 536 -41.45 0.24 -2.41
CA ALA A 536 -42.58 -0.65 -2.65
C ALA A 536 -43.24 -1.11 -1.33
N LEU A 537 -42.43 -1.34 -0.29
CA LEU A 537 -42.88 -1.79 1.03
C LEU A 537 -43.27 -0.62 1.95
N GLY A 538 -42.82 0.60 1.66
CA GLY A 538 -43.04 1.77 2.53
C GLY A 538 -42.24 1.70 3.83
N LEU A 539 -41.07 1.08 3.81
CA LEU A 539 -40.20 0.82 4.97
C LEU A 539 -38.86 1.56 4.82
N ASP A 540 -38.18 1.85 5.93
CA ASP A 540 -36.76 2.26 5.88
C ASP A 540 -35.86 1.09 5.43
N TYR A 541 -34.58 1.36 5.22
CA TYR A 541 -33.66 0.37 4.68
C TYR A 541 -33.45 -0.84 5.60
N ASN A 542 -33.38 -0.65 6.92
CA ASN A 542 -33.18 -1.76 7.84
C ASN A 542 -34.41 -2.66 7.88
N ALA A 543 -35.61 -2.07 8.00
CA ALA A 543 -36.86 -2.80 8.00
C ALA A 543 -37.14 -3.47 6.63
N ALA A 544 -36.72 -2.86 5.52
CA ALA A 544 -36.83 -3.46 4.20
C ALA A 544 -35.91 -4.68 4.06
N LEU A 545 -34.66 -4.61 4.52
CA LEU A 545 -33.72 -5.73 4.48
C LEU A 545 -34.22 -6.90 5.34
N GLU A 546 -34.75 -6.61 6.54
CA GLU A 546 -35.38 -7.63 7.39
C GLU A 546 -36.53 -8.33 6.64
N LYS A 547 -37.39 -7.56 5.95
CA LYS A 547 -38.52 -8.13 5.20
C LYS A 547 -38.10 -8.94 3.97
N LEU A 548 -37.05 -8.52 3.29
CA LEU A 548 -36.48 -9.24 2.15
C LEU A 548 -35.86 -10.57 2.59
N LEU A 549 -35.22 -10.62 3.76
CA LEU A 549 -34.71 -11.84 4.35
C LEU A 549 -35.86 -12.78 4.78
N GLU A 550 -36.92 -12.24 5.39
CA GLU A 550 -38.10 -13.00 5.82
C GLU A 550 -38.80 -13.71 4.64
N ASN A 551 -39.00 -13.00 3.54
CA ASN A 551 -39.71 -13.53 2.38
C ASN A 551 -38.82 -14.35 1.43
N GLY A 552 -37.49 -14.33 1.63
CA GLY A 552 -36.52 -14.97 0.75
C GLY A 552 -36.18 -14.19 -0.52
N ASP A 553 -36.66 -12.95 -0.65
CA ASP A 553 -36.44 -12.10 -1.82
C ASP A 553 -35.02 -11.50 -1.86
N ILE A 554 -34.24 -11.61 -0.77
CA ILE A 554 -32.85 -11.13 -0.69
C ILE A 554 -31.94 -11.74 -1.77
N ILE A 555 -32.27 -12.95 -2.27
CA ILE A 555 -31.53 -13.65 -3.33
C ILE A 555 -31.50 -12.91 -4.67
N HIS A 556 -32.35 -11.89 -4.82
CA HIS A 556 -32.39 -11.04 -6.02
C HIS A 556 -31.39 -9.87 -5.96
N ALA A 557 -30.74 -9.65 -4.82
CA ALA A 557 -29.57 -8.79 -4.72
C ALA A 557 -28.33 -9.48 -5.32
N GLU A 558 -27.34 -8.70 -5.73
CA GLU A 558 -26.03 -9.18 -6.14
C GLU A 558 -25.30 -9.75 -4.92
N LYS A 559 -25.08 -11.07 -4.94
CA LYS A 559 -24.32 -11.79 -3.91
C LYS A 559 -22.85 -11.33 -3.95
N SER A 560 -22.32 -10.94 -2.79
CA SER A 560 -20.91 -10.58 -2.63
C SER A 560 -20.01 -11.82 -2.62
N ARG A 561 -20.33 -12.80 -1.77
CA ARG A 561 -19.60 -14.06 -1.59
C ARG A 561 -20.41 -15.07 -0.77
N THR A 562 -19.87 -16.28 -0.59
CA THR A 562 -20.45 -17.29 0.31
C THR A 562 -19.45 -17.62 1.43
N TYR A 563 -19.93 -17.78 2.65
CA TYR A 563 -19.15 -18.17 3.82
C TYR A 563 -19.50 -19.58 4.28
N ILE A 564 -18.50 -20.34 4.71
CA ILE A 564 -18.68 -21.51 5.57
C ILE A 564 -18.01 -21.18 6.91
N ILE A 565 -18.80 -21.18 7.99
CA ILE A 565 -18.32 -20.85 9.32
C ILE A 565 -18.56 -22.06 10.22
N GLU A 566 -17.48 -22.58 10.81
CA GLU A 566 -17.57 -23.57 11.87
C GLU A 566 -17.33 -22.90 13.21
N PHE A 567 -18.22 -23.11 14.17
CA PHE A 567 -18.05 -22.66 15.55
C PHE A 567 -18.60 -23.69 16.53
N PHE A 568 -18.19 -23.64 17.79
CA PHE A 568 -18.77 -24.49 18.83
C PHE A 568 -19.15 -23.72 20.08
N ILE A 569 -20.01 -24.34 20.87
CA ILE A 569 -20.42 -23.87 22.19
C ILE A 569 -20.27 -25.01 23.18
N GLU A 570 -19.70 -24.69 24.34
CA GLU A 570 -19.67 -25.57 25.51
C GLU A 570 -21.04 -25.59 26.20
N ASP A 571 -21.50 -26.74 26.66
CA ASP A 571 -22.81 -26.91 27.29
C ASP A 571 -23.03 -25.90 28.43
N ASN A 572 -24.14 -25.14 28.36
CA ASN A 572 -24.51 -24.03 29.25
C ASN A 572 -23.76 -22.70 29.05
N ASN A 573 -22.89 -22.59 28.04
CA ASN A 573 -22.33 -21.31 27.58
C ASN A 573 -23.19 -20.75 26.43
N THR A 574 -23.03 -19.45 26.15
CA THR A 574 -23.64 -18.79 24.98
C THR A 574 -22.61 -18.11 24.08
N ILE A 575 -21.34 -18.08 24.49
CA ILE A 575 -20.26 -17.49 23.70
C ILE A 575 -19.73 -18.54 22.71
N PRO A 576 -19.86 -18.32 21.40
CA PRO A 576 -19.28 -19.21 20.41
C PRO A 576 -17.76 -19.05 20.30
N MET A 577 -17.09 -20.18 20.13
CA MET A 577 -15.68 -20.26 19.71
C MET A 577 -15.63 -20.58 18.22
N ILE A 578 -15.07 -19.68 17.43
CA ILE A 578 -14.92 -19.81 15.98
C ILE A 578 -13.77 -20.78 15.67
N VAL A 579 -14.06 -21.82 14.89
CA VAL A 579 -13.09 -22.87 14.50
C VAL A 579 -12.51 -22.56 13.12
N SER A 580 -13.37 -22.26 12.15
CA SER A 580 -12.97 -21.92 10.79
C SER A 580 -13.92 -20.92 10.15
N VAL A 581 -13.39 -20.20 9.17
CA VAL A 581 -14.12 -19.24 8.33
C VAL A 581 -13.54 -19.38 6.94
N ASP A 582 -14.27 -20.00 6.04
CA ASP A 582 -13.86 -20.20 4.65
C ASP A 582 -14.70 -19.29 3.76
N LYS A 583 -14.04 -18.43 2.98
CA LYS A 583 -14.71 -17.54 2.01
C LYS A 583 -14.63 -18.18 0.64
N LEU A 584 -15.79 -18.39 0.02
CA LEU A 584 -15.94 -18.95 -1.31
C LEU A 584 -16.32 -17.84 -2.29
N ASP A 585 -15.56 -17.76 -3.39
CA ASP A 585 -15.78 -16.83 -4.50
C ASP A 585 -17.09 -17.09 -5.27
#